data_AF-A0A2N7PWV0-F1
#
_entry.id   AF-A0A2N7PWV0-F1
#
_cell.length_a   1.000
_cell.length_b   1.000
_cell.length_c   1.000
_cell.angle_alpha   90.00
_cell.angle_beta   90.00
_cell.angle_gamma   90.00
#
_symmetry.space_group_name_H-M   'P 1'
#
loop_
_entity.id
_entity.type
_entity.pdbx_description
1 polymer ?
#
loop_
_entity_poly.entity_id
_entity_poly.type
_entity_poly.pdbx_seq_one_letter_code
_entity_poly.pdbx_strand_id
1 'polypeptide(L)'
;MRKKNIRLIIGIILILVMTALFAVLPKIYNNNFLLFNIMLYIALAEGLNLIYGFTGYLPFGYVGFFGIGAYSASLLILLLHVSVVPAILLG
;
A
#
# COMPACT_ATOMS: atom_id res chain seq x y z
N MET A 1 29.15 -13.82 1.45
CA MET A 1 27.89 -14.17 2.16
C MET A 1 27.45 -13.11 3.20
N ARG A 2 28.33 -12.57 4.06
CA ARG A 2 27.97 -11.63 5.17
C ARG A 2 27.29 -10.30 4.76
N LYS A 3 27.61 -9.72 3.58
CA LYS A 3 26.99 -8.46 3.10
C LYS A 3 25.52 -8.59 2.67
N LYS A 4 25.07 -9.79 2.24
CA LYS A 4 23.68 -10.04 1.82
C LYS A 4 22.71 -9.97 3.01
N ASN A 5 23.14 -10.50 4.16
CA ASN A 5 22.33 -10.52 5.38
C ASN A 5 22.11 -9.11 5.93
N ILE A 6 23.11 -8.23 5.83
CA ILE A 6 22.99 -6.82 6.25
C ILE A 6 21.94 -6.07 5.41
N ARG A 7 21.96 -6.23 4.07
CA ARG A 7 20.96 -5.58 3.20
C ARG A 7 19.53 -6.06 3.49
N LEU A 8 19.36 -7.35 3.76
CA LEU A 8 18.06 -7.91 4.14
C LEU A 8 17.58 -7.36 5.48
N ILE A 9 18.44 -7.28 6.49
CA ILE A 9 18.10 -6.72 7.80
C ILE A 9 17.69 -5.25 7.68
N ILE A 10 18.42 -4.46 6.88
CA ILE A 10 18.08 -3.05 6.63
C ILE A 10 16.70 -2.95 5.96
N GLY A 11 16.43 -3.76 4.95
CA GLY A 11 15.12 -3.78 4.27
C GLY A 11 13.98 -4.10 5.22
N ILE A 12 14.15 -5.12 6.07
CA ILE A 12 13.14 -5.53 7.07
C ILE A 12 12.90 -4.40 8.09
N ILE A 13 13.97 -3.78 8.60
CA ILE A 13 13.87 -2.65 9.52
C ILE A 13 13.11 -1.49 8.87
N LEU A 14 13.40 -1.19 7.60
CA LEU A 14 12.75 -0.09 6.89
C LEU A 14 11.25 -0.33 6.71
N ILE A 15 10.84 -1.55 6.34
CA ILE A 15 9.43 -1.94 6.26
C ILE A 15 8.76 -1.78 7.63
N LEU A 16 9.39 -2.29 8.69
CA LEU A 16 8.83 -2.27 10.04
C LEU A 16 8.66 -0.84 10.58
N VAL A 17 9.63 0.04 10.30
CA VAL A 17 9.55 1.47 10.62
C VAL A 17 8.42 2.15 9.85
N MET A 18 8.29 1.89 8.54
CA MET A 18 7.20 2.45 7.72
C MET A 18 5.83 1.98 8.19
N THR A 19 5.67 0.70 8.52
CA THR A 19 4.41 0.18 9.06
C THR A 19 4.06 0.82 10.40
N ALA A 20 5.03 0.96 11.31
CA ALA A 20 4.82 1.60 12.60
C ALA A 20 4.43 3.08 12.45
N LEU A 21 5.09 3.80 11.54
CA LEU A 21 4.81 5.20 11.24
C LEU A 21 3.37 5.38 10.76
N PHE A 22 2.92 4.56 9.80
CA PHE A 22 1.57 4.59 9.25
C PHE A 22 0.48 4.14 10.24
N ALA A 23 0.81 3.33 11.24
CA ALA A 23 -0.14 2.96 12.31
C ALA A 23 -0.35 4.09 13.34
N VAL A 24 0.64 4.97 13.52
CA VAL A 24 0.58 6.08 14.49
C VAL A 24 0.07 7.37 13.84
N LEU A 25 0.36 7.61 12.56
CA LEU A 25 -0.05 8.80 11.81
C LEU A 25 -1.54 9.17 11.93
N PRO A 26 -2.52 8.24 11.82
CA PRO A 26 -3.94 8.56 11.95
C PRO A 26 -4.34 9.10 13.33
N LYS A 27 -3.53 8.86 14.36
CA LYS A 27 -3.79 9.34 15.73
C LYS A 27 -3.31 10.79 15.95
N ILE A 28 -2.35 11.24 15.15
CA ILE A 28 -1.71 12.55 15.29
C ILE A 28 -2.28 13.52 14.24
N TYR A 29 -2.63 13.00 13.06
CA TYR A 29 -3.07 13.80 11.93
C TYR A 29 -4.54 13.56 11.59
N ASN A 30 -5.34 14.62 11.61
CA ASN A 30 -6.80 14.52 11.50
C ASN A 30 -7.32 14.22 10.09
N ASN A 31 -6.53 14.48 9.04
CA ASN A 31 -6.99 14.26 7.67
C ASN A 31 -6.70 12.81 7.22
N ASN A 32 -7.59 11.91 7.66
CA ASN A 32 -7.55 10.48 7.34
C ASN A 32 -7.70 10.20 5.84
N PHE A 33 -8.41 11.07 5.10
CA PHE A 33 -8.57 10.92 3.65
C PHE A 33 -7.21 11.08 2.94
N LEU A 34 -6.42 12.09 3.32
CA LEU A 34 -5.09 12.28 2.76
C LEU A 34 -4.17 11.09 3.08
N LEU A 35 -4.18 10.62 4.33
CA LEU A 35 -3.36 9.47 4.76
C LEU A 35 -3.71 8.21 3.98
N PHE A 36 -5.00 7.95 3.77
CA PHE A 36 -5.47 6.82 2.98
C PHE A 36 -5.01 6.90 1.52
N ASN A 37 -5.11 8.08 0.89
CA ASN A 37 -4.64 8.26 -0.49
C ASN A 37 -3.12 8.08 -0.60
N ILE A 38 -2.34 8.56 0.38
CA ILE A 38 -0.89 8.35 0.40
C ILE A 38 -0.57 6.85 0.45
N MET A 39 -1.21 6.09 1.34
CA MET A 39 -1.03 4.64 1.42
C MET A 39 -1.39 3.94 0.11
N LEU A 40 -2.50 4.34 -0.51
CA LEU A 40 -2.99 3.81 -1.78
C LEU A 40 -1.97 4.04 -2.89
N TYR A 41 -1.44 5.26 -3.04
CA TYR A 41 -0.43 5.54 -4.07
C TYR A 41 0.93 4.87 -3.80
N ILE A 42 1.33 4.69 -2.54
CA ILE A 42 2.53 3.92 -2.18
C ILE A 42 2.36 2.46 -2.60
N ALA A 43 1.21 1.84 -2.30
CA ALA A 43 0.92 0.46 -2.72
C ALA A 43 0.93 0.31 -4.25
N LEU A 44 0.36 1.29 -4.97
CA LEU A 44 0.42 1.33 -6.44
C LEU A 44 1.88 1.39 -6.94
N ALA A 45 2.68 2.32 -6.40
CA ALA A 45 4.06 2.52 -6.79
C ALA A 45 4.94 1.28 -6.52
N GLU A 46 4.77 0.64 -5.36
CA GLU A 46 5.50 -0.57 -5.01
C GLU A 46 5.14 -1.74 -5.94
N GLY A 47 3.87 -1.96 -6.25
CA GLY A 47 3.49 -3.02 -7.19
C GLY A 47 4.05 -2.79 -8.60
N LEU A 48 4.07 -1.54 -9.07
CA LEU A 48 4.76 -1.19 -10.31
C LEU A 48 6.27 -1.43 -10.23
N ASN A 49 6.92 -1.02 -9.14
CA ASN A 49 8.36 -1.19 -8.94
C ASN A 49 8.77 -2.66 -8.84
N LEU A 50 7.93 -3.52 -8.24
CA LEU A 50 8.16 -4.96 -8.18
C LEU A 50 8.05 -5.60 -9.56
N ILE A 51 6.94 -5.37 -10.27
CA ILE A 51 6.73 -6.00 -11.58
C ILE A 51 7.79 -5.49 -12.58
N TYR A 52 7.97 -4.17 -12.66
CA TYR A 52 8.95 -3.57 -13.56
C TYR A 52 10.38 -3.92 -13.15
N GLY A 53 10.69 -3.92 -11.86
CA GLY A 53 12.02 -4.20 -11.34
C GLY A 53 12.48 -5.65 -11.52
N PHE A 54 11.56 -6.63 -11.42
CA PHE A 54 11.90 -8.04 -11.58
C PHE A 54 11.73 -8.57 -13.01
N THR A 55 10.75 -8.06 -13.76
CA THR A 55 10.44 -8.59 -15.11
C THR A 55 10.89 -7.66 -16.24
N GLY A 56 11.14 -6.38 -15.96
CA GLY A 56 11.43 -5.36 -16.97
C GLY A 56 10.22 -4.96 -17.84
N TYR A 57 9.03 -5.53 -17.58
CA TYR A 57 7.81 -5.23 -18.31
C TYR A 57 6.99 -4.16 -17.59
N LEU A 58 6.39 -3.24 -18.35
CA LEU A 58 5.51 -2.21 -17.82
C LEU A 58 4.06 -2.75 -17.78
N PRO A 59 3.47 -3.02 -16.60
CA PRO A 59 2.17 -3.65 -16.52
C PRO A 59 1.04 -2.63 -16.68
N PHE A 60 0.64 -2.35 -17.92
CA PHE A 60 -0.45 -1.39 -18.21
C PHE A 60 -1.80 -1.77 -17.59
N GLY A 61 -2.11 -3.07 -17.51
CA GLY A 61 -3.35 -3.55 -16.89
C GLY A 61 -3.37 -3.45 -15.36
N TYR A 62 -2.20 -3.41 -14.70
CA TYR A 62 -2.10 -3.40 -13.23
C TYR A 62 -2.81 -2.19 -12.63
N VAL A 63 -2.62 -1.01 -13.20
CA VAL A 63 -3.25 0.22 -12.73
C VAL A 63 -4.78 0.16 -12.86
N GLY A 64 -5.29 -0.49 -13.90
CA GLY A 64 -6.73 -0.69 -14.10
C GLY A 64 -7.34 -1.59 -13.02
N PHE A 65 -6.75 -2.75 -12.77
CA PHE A 65 -7.23 -3.66 -11.72
C PHE A 65 -7.09 -3.05 -10.32
N PHE A 66 -5.97 -2.38 -10.06
CA PHE A 66 -5.76 -1.65 -8.81
C PHE A 66 -6.83 -0.57 -8.59
N GLY A 67 -7.18 0.18 -9.64
CA GLY A 67 -8.23 1.20 -9.60
C GLY A 67 -9.61 0.63 -9.32
N ILE A 68 -9.97 -0.50 -9.94
CA ILE A 68 -11.26 -1.18 -9.70
C ILE A 68 -11.36 -1.62 -8.24
N GLY A 69 -10.31 -2.22 -7.69
CA GLY A 69 -10.32 -2.67 -6.29
C GLY A 69 -10.36 -1.51 -5.30
N ALA A 70 -9.53 -0.48 -5.50
CA ALA A 70 -9.55 0.73 -4.69
C ALA A 70 -10.91 1.45 -4.72
N TYR A 71 -11.55 1.50 -5.89
CA TYR A 71 -12.88 2.08 -6.04
C TYR A 71 -13.94 1.24 -5.32
N SER A 72 -13.89 -0.08 -5.47
CA SER A 72 -14.80 -1.02 -4.77
C SER A 72 -14.66 -0.92 -3.26
N ALA A 73 -13.43 -0.87 -2.75
CA ALA A 73 -13.14 -0.63 -1.33
C ALA A 73 -13.69 0.73 -0.86
N SER A 74 -13.58 1.77 -1.68
CA SER A 74 -14.14 3.10 -1.35
C SER A 74 -15.66 3.08 -1.26
N LEU A 75 -16.34 2.33 -2.14
CA LEU A 75 -17.80 2.16 -2.09
C LEU A 75 -18.23 1.35 -0.87
N LEU A 76 -17.50 0.30 -0.49
CA LEU A 76 -17.76 -0.48 0.72
C LEU A 76 -17.69 0.39 1.99
N ILE A 77 -16.72 1.32 2.03
CA ILE A 77 -16.56 2.25 3.16
C ILE A 77 -17.67 3.32 3.14
N LEU A 78 -17.91 3.94 1.99
CA LEU A 78 -18.81 5.10 1.86
C LEU A 78 -20.30 4.72 1.91
N LEU A 79 -20.71 3.61 1.29
CA LEU A 79 -22.12 3.22 1.21
C LEU A 79 -22.48 2.19 2.28
N LEU A 80 -21.65 1.17 2.45
CA LEU A 80 -21.94 0.03 3.32
C LEU A 80 -21.38 0.17 4.73
N HIS A 81 -20.69 1.29 5.02
CA HIS A 81 -20.09 1.61 6.32
C HIS A 81 -19.20 0.49 6.86
N VAL A 82 -18.60 -0.28 5.95
CA VAL A 82 -17.69 -1.38 6.28
C VAL A 82 -16.40 -0.78 6.82
N SER A 83 -15.87 -1.37 7.90
CA SER A 83 -14.56 -0.98 8.42
C SER A 83 -13.47 -1.09 7.35
N VAL A 84 -12.44 -0.25 7.47
CA VAL A 84 -11.37 -0.10 6.46
C VAL A 84 -10.70 -1.45 6.12
N VAL A 85 -10.41 -2.29 7.12
CA VAL A 85 -9.70 -3.56 6.92
C VAL A 85 -10.49 -4.54 6.03
N PRO A 86 -11.75 -4.89 6.32
CA PRO A 86 -12.54 -5.75 5.43
C PRO A 86 -12.84 -5.12 4.08
N ALA A 87 -12.95 -3.79 3.99
CA ALA A 87 -13.15 -3.12 2.70
C ALA A 87 -11.94 -3.28 1.76
N ILE A 88 -10.72 -3.24 2.29
CA ILE A 88 -9.48 -3.46 1.53
C ILE A 88 -9.33 -4.92 1.07
N LEU A 89 -9.88 -5.88 1.82
CA LEU A 89 -9.79 -7.31 1.45
C LEU A 89 -10.82 -7.72 0.39
N LEU A 90 -11.97 -7.05 0.37
CA LEU A 90 -13.09 -7.35 -0.52
C LEU A 90 -13.06 -6.55 -1.83
N GLY A 91 -12.43 -5.38 -1.83
CA GLY A 91 -12.16 -4.60 -3.04
C GLY A 91 -10.80 -4.95 -3.62
#